data_AF-A0A2V9WJ03-F1
#
_entry.id   AF-A0A2V9WJ03-F1
#
_cell.length_a   1.000
_cell.length_b   1.000
_cell.length_c   1.000
_cell.angle_alpha   90.00
_cell.angle_beta   90.00
_cell.angle_gamma   90.00
#
_symmetry.space_group_name_H-M   'P 1'
#
loop_
_entity.id
_entity.type
_entity.pdbx_description
1 polymer ?
#
loop_
_entity_poly.entity_id
_entity_poly.type
_entity_poly.pdbx_seq_one_letter_code
_entity_poly.pdbx_strand_id
1 'polypeptide(L)'
;MIAAGAEDTVLTTRFEVDCPMCPATHRVVRSALELAEDLPDRPLGEMEVSGSRYPIPRFFGFPPTGQMMGRITAMACYAGQSVAGIHGVQPAGEIVAELVSGTENLLERHVQTAVQ
;
A
#
# COMPACT_ATOMS: atom_id res chain seq x y z
N MET A 1 6.57 -2.33 -1.99
CA MET A 1 5.40 -2.90 -2.69
C MET A 1 5.80 -4.00 -3.65
N ILE A 2 6.60 -3.75 -4.70
CA ILE A 2 6.95 -4.76 -5.73
C ILE A 2 7.50 -6.09 -5.17
N ALA A 3 8.22 -6.05 -4.05
CA ALA A 3 8.78 -7.24 -3.42
C ALA A 3 7.83 -7.97 -2.43
N ALA A 4 6.61 -7.47 -2.23
CA ALA A 4 5.68 -8.03 -1.23
C ALA A 4 4.72 -9.04 -1.87
N GLY A 5 4.57 -10.20 -1.22
CA GLY A 5 3.55 -11.20 -1.50
C GLY A 5 2.25 -10.98 -0.71
N ALA A 6 1.30 -11.90 -0.88
CA ALA A 6 -0.01 -11.80 -0.24
C ALA A 6 0.08 -11.85 1.30
N GLU A 7 0.89 -12.78 1.82
CA GLU A 7 1.08 -13.02 3.26
C GLU A 7 2.00 -11.99 3.94
N ASP A 8 2.63 -11.12 3.14
CA ASP A 8 3.42 -9.99 3.61
C ASP A 8 2.55 -8.80 4.01
N THR A 9 1.22 -8.97 4.05
CA THR A 9 0.28 -7.96 4.52
C THR A 9 -0.42 -8.39 5.81
N VAL A 10 -0.68 -7.45 6.71
CA VAL A 10 -1.27 -7.72 8.03
C VAL A 10 -2.34 -6.69 8.37
N LEU A 11 -3.42 -7.14 9.03
CA LEU A 11 -4.43 -6.25 9.61
C LEU A 11 -3.93 -5.69 10.92
N THR A 12 -4.07 -4.38 11.12
CA THR A 12 -3.59 -3.68 12.30
C THR A 12 -4.44 -2.44 12.59
N THR A 13 -4.50 -2.05 13.85
CA THR A 13 -5.06 -0.76 14.30
C THR A 13 -3.96 0.24 14.67
N ARG A 14 -2.67 -0.12 14.53
CA ARG A 14 -1.58 0.67 15.09
C ARG A 14 -1.44 2.06 14.45
N PHE A 15 -1.66 2.18 13.13
CA PHE A 15 -1.58 3.44 12.37
C PHE A 15 -2.80 4.35 12.58
N GLU A 16 -3.06 4.74 13.84
CA GLU A 16 -4.23 5.51 14.26
C GLU A 16 -3.95 6.98 14.62
N VAL A 17 -2.66 7.35 14.74
CA VAL A 17 -2.27 8.71 15.15
C VAL A 17 -2.66 9.70 14.07
N ASP A 18 -3.43 10.73 14.45
CA ASP A 18 -3.91 11.81 13.58
C ASP A 18 -4.55 11.29 12.28
N CYS A 19 -5.24 10.17 12.39
CA CYS A 19 -5.92 9.48 11.31
C CYS A 19 -7.36 10.01 11.16
N PRO A 20 -7.74 10.62 10.02
CA PRO A 20 -9.08 11.18 9.83
C PRO A 20 -10.20 10.13 9.82
N MET A 21 -9.85 8.87 9.59
CA MET A 21 -10.79 7.76 9.39
C MET A 21 -10.77 6.72 10.54
N CYS A 22 -10.17 7.07 11.70
CA CYS A 22 -9.94 6.15 12.81
C CYS A 22 -10.98 6.25 13.95
N PRO A 23 -11.15 5.18 14.76
CA PRO A 23 -10.42 3.91 14.70
C PRO A 23 -11.00 2.94 13.65
N ALA A 24 -10.16 2.52 12.71
CA ALA A 24 -10.48 1.48 11.73
C ALA A 24 -9.32 0.47 11.68
N THR A 25 -9.66 -0.80 11.40
CA THR A 25 -8.65 -1.82 11.12
C THR A 25 -8.18 -1.63 9.68
N HIS A 26 -6.88 -1.40 9.49
CA HIS A 26 -6.28 -1.22 8.18
C HIS A 26 -5.38 -2.40 7.83
N ARG A 27 -5.19 -2.68 6.54
CA ARG A 27 -4.20 -3.63 6.07
C ARG A 27 -2.97 -2.90 5.54
N VAL A 28 -1.80 -3.25 6.07
CA VAL A 28 -0.50 -2.68 5.68
C VAL A 28 0.48 -3.77 5.31
N VAL A 29 1.57 -3.42 4.62
CA VAL A 29 2.74 -4.31 4.49
C VAL A 29 3.34 -4.56 5.88
N ARG A 30 3.53 -5.83 6.25
CA ARG A 30 4.03 -6.28 7.55
C ARG A 30 5.34 -5.62 7.94
N SER A 31 6.30 -5.56 7.01
CA SER A 31 7.61 -4.94 7.25
C SER A 31 7.50 -3.46 7.63
N ALA A 32 6.46 -2.75 7.18
CA ALA A 32 6.26 -1.35 7.55
C ALA A 32 5.81 -1.20 9.00
N LEU A 33 4.94 -2.11 9.47
CA LEU A 33 4.54 -2.17 10.87
C LEU A 33 5.73 -2.53 11.77
N GLU A 34 6.48 -3.58 11.43
CA GLU A 34 7.65 -4.03 12.19
C GLU A 34 8.71 -2.93 12.30
N LEU A 35 9.03 -2.27 11.17
CA LEU A 35 9.96 -1.14 11.18
C LEU A 35 9.45 0.04 12.03
N ALA A 36 8.15 0.32 12.05
CA ALA A 36 7.58 1.36 12.90
C ALA A 36 7.63 0.98 14.39
N GLU A 37 7.47 -0.30 14.73
CA GLU A 37 7.53 -0.80 16.10
C GLU A 37 8.95 -0.79 16.67
N ASP A 38 9.95 -1.10 15.85
CA ASP A 38 11.37 -1.11 16.23
C ASP A 38 11.97 0.30 16.38
N LEU A 39 11.30 1.33 15.85
CA LEU A 39 11.78 2.70 15.93
C LEU A 39 11.46 3.35 17.29
N PRO A 40 12.39 4.15 17.83
CA PRO A 40 12.13 4.92 19.04
C PRO A 40 11.00 5.91 18.79
N ASP A 41 10.41 6.40 19.89
CA ASP A 41 9.29 7.34 19.83
C ASP A 41 9.75 8.74 19.40
N ARG A 42 9.96 8.89 18.08
CA ARG A 42 10.38 10.12 17.41
C ARG A 42 9.75 10.20 16.02
N PRO A 43 9.71 11.38 15.40
CA PRO A 43 9.19 11.53 14.05
C PRO A 43 9.89 10.60 13.04
N LEU A 44 9.10 10.00 12.15
CA LEU A 44 9.58 9.15 11.06
C LEU A 44 10.19 9.98 9.91
N GLY A 45 9.87 11.26 9.86
CA GLY A 45 10.27 12.18 8.82
C GLY A 45 9.48 13.48 8.86
N GLU A 46 9.36 14.12 7.70
CA GLU A 46 8.68 15.42 7.54
C GLU A 46 7.72 15.36 6.34
N MET A 47 6.60 16.07 6.43
CA MET A 47 5.68 16.31 5.31
C MET A 47 5.64 17.79 4.97
N GLU A 48 5.68 18.12 3.67
CA GLU A 48 5.50 19.48 3.19
C GLU A 48 4.02 19.78 2.92
N VAL A 49 3.51 20.82 3.56
CA VAL A 49 2.15 21.34 3.35
C VAL A 49 2.25 22.84 3.12
N SER A 50 1.89 23.29 1.91
CA SER A 50 1.87 24.71 1.54
C SER A 50 3.18 25.45 1.85
N GLY A 51 4.33 24.82 1.58
CA GLY A 51 5.67 25.38 1.82
C GLY A 51 6.17 25.30 3.27
N SER A 52 5.37 24.76 4.20
CA SER A 52 5.78 24.52 5.59
C SER A 52 6.04 23.03 5.82
N ARG A 53 6.98 22.70 6.70
CA ARG A 53 7.32 21.31 7.05
C ARG A 53 6.77 20.93 8.42
N TYR A 54 6.15 19.77 8.49
CA TYR A 54 5.57 19.23 9.71
C TYR A 54 6.16 17.85 10.02
N PRO A 55 6.46 17.53 11.28
CA PRO A 55 6.96 16.20 11.65
C PRO A 55 5.89 15.14 11.43
N ILE A 56 6.28 13.99 10.89
CA ILE A 56 5.42 12.82 10.73
C ILE A 56 5.56 11.97 11.99
N PRO A 57 4.53 11.87 12.86
CA PRO A 57 4.62 11.06 14.05
C PRO A 57 4.71 9.57 13.69
N ARG A 58 5.25 8.78 14.62
CA ARG A 58 5.21 7.32 14.50
C ARG A 58 3.75 6.86 14.55
N PHE A 59 3.41 5.90 13.69
CA PHE A 59 2.04 5.44 13.50
C PHE A 59 1.04 6.48 12.96
N PHE A 60 1.53 7.52 12.28
CA PHE A 60 0.66 8.44 11.55
C PHE A 60 -0.22 7.69 10.55
N GLY A 61 -1.53 7.96 10.59
CA GLY A 61 -2.52 7.22 9.79
C GLY A 61 -2.60 7.65 8.32
N PHE A 62 -1.94 8.73 7.91
CA PHE A 62 -1.92 9.11 6.50
C PHE A 62 -0.97 8.21 5.70
N PRO A 63 -1.39 7.75 4.50
CA PRO A 63 -0.51 7.00 3.62
C PRO A 63 0.65 7.86 3.13
N PRO A 64 1.81 7.25 2.82
CA PRO A 64 2.95 7.98 2.26
C PRO A 64 2.57 8.62 0.92
N THR A 65 2.87 9.91 0.77
CA THR A 65 2.66 10.68 -0.48
C THR A 65 3.98 11.25 -0.98
N GLY A 66 3.99 11.81 -2.20
CA GLY A 66 5.17 12.48 -2.76
C GLY A 66 5.64 13.73 -1.99
N GLN A 67 4.86 14.24 -1.05
CA GLN A 67 5.21 15.38 -0.19
C GLN A 67 5.90 14.95 1.11
N MET A 68 6.05 13.65 1.35
CA MET A 68 6.63 13.10 2.57
C MET A 68 8.06 12.65 2.33
N MET A 69 8.92 12.85 3.32
CA MET A 69 10.34 12.47 3.31
C MET A 69 10.69 11.73 4.61
N GLY A 70 11.79 10.99 4.62
CA GLY A 70 12.28 10.26 5.80
C GLY A 70 12.13 8.74 5.65
N ARG A 71 11.72 8.06 6.73
CA ARG A 71 11.57 6.60 6.79
C ARG A 71 10.25 6.14 6.17
N ILE A 72 10.08 6.37 4.87
CA ILE A 72 8.84 6.07 4.13
C ILE A 72 8.39 4.61 4.30
N THR A 73 9.34 3.67 4.34
CA THR A 73 9.05 2.24 4.49
C THR A 73 8.53 1.84 5.87
N ALA A 74 8.54 2.75 6.85
CA ALA A 74 7.95 2.57 8.18
C ALA A 74 6.65 3.38 8.39
N MET A 75 6.14 4.03 7.34
CA MET A 75 4.86 4.75 7.37
C MET A 75 3.70 3.78 7.09
N ALA A 76 2.47 4.29 7.07
CA ALA A 76 1.27 3.50 6.81
C ALA A 76 1.18 3.02 5.33
N CYS A 77 2.06 2.08 4.94
CA CYS A 77 2.09 1.47 3.62
C CYS A 77 0.89 0.53 3.42
N TYR A 78 -0.29 1.11 3.22
CA TYR A 78 -1.53 0.37 3.02
C TYR A 78 -1.48 -0.51 1.77
N ALA A 79 -1.90 -1.76 1.93
CA ALA A 79 -1.84 -2.77 0.88
C ALA A 79 -2.81 -3.92 1.14
N GLY A 80 -3.56 -4.32 0.11
CA GLY A 80 -4.30 -5.58 0.09
C GLY A 80 -3.39 -6.77 -0.25
N GLN A 81 -3.90 -7.99 -0.08
CA GLN A 81 -3.19 -9.21 -0.51
C GLN A 81 -2.94 -9.26 -2.03
N SER A 82 -3.73 -8.52 -2.82
CA SER A 82 -3.51 -8.34 -4.26
C SER A 82 -2.16 -7.71 -4.62
N VAL A 83 -1.41 -7.18 -3.65
CA VAL A 83 -0.02 -6.72 -3.87
C VAL A 83 0.87 -7.80 -4.49
N ALA A 84 0.56 -9.09 -4.26
CA ALA A 84 1.28 -10.21 -4.86
C ALA A 84 1.28 -10.23 -6.39
N GLY A 85 0.29 -9.58 -7.02
CA GLY A 85 0.19 -9.44 -8.48
C GLY A 85 0.90 -8.20 -9.04
N ILE A 86 1.55 -7.39 -8.20
CA ILE A 86 2.23 -6.16 -8.63
C ILE A 86 3.71 -6.45 -8.87
N HIS A 87 4.10 -6.51 -10.15
CA HIS A 87 5.46 -6.84 -10.56
C HIS A 87 6.30 -5.63 -11.01
N GLY A 88 5.68 -4.47 -11.15
CA GLY A 88 6.34 -3.26 -11.61
C GLY A 88 5.47 -2.03 -11.52
N VAL A 89 6.01 -0.90 -11.98
CA VAL A 89 5.27 0.35 -12.16
C VAL A 89 4.86 0.44 -13.62
N GLN A 90 3.57 0.64 -13.87
CA GLN A 90 2.99 0.75 -15.21
C GLN A 90 2.12 2.01 -15.29
N PRO A 91 2.03 2.66 -16.46
CA PRO A 91 1.02 3.67 -16.71
C PRO A 91 -0.38 3.11 -16.51
N ALA A 92 -1.30 3.93 -15.98
CA ALA A 92 -2.66 3.50 -15.69
C ALA A 92 -3.40 2.92 -16.92
N GLY A 93 -3.17 3.50 -18.11
CA GLY A 93 -3.76 2.99 -19.35
C GLY A 93 -3.31 1.58 -19.72
N GLU A 94 -2.05 1.24 -19.45
CA GLU A 94 -1.52 -0.10 -19.70
C GLU A 94 -2.10 -1.12 -18.72
N ILE A 95 -2.23 -0.74 -17.44
CA ILE A 95 -2.86 -1.59 -16.42
C ILE A 95 -4.31 -1.94 -16.82
N VAL A 96 -5.09 -0.94 -17.24
CA VAL A 96 -6.48 -1.16 -17.65
C VAL A 96 -6.57 -2.02 -18.91
N ALA A 97 -5.71 -1.76 -19.90
CA ALA A 97 -5.66 -2.57 -21.12
C ALA A 97 -5.32 -4.04 -20.81
N GLU A 98 -4.31 -4.28 -19.98
CA GLU A 98 -3.90 -5.62 -19.53
C GLU A 98 -5.03 -6.35 -18.81
N LEU A 99 -5.73 -5.67 -17.89
CA LEU A 99 -6.87 -6.23 -17.17
C LEU A 99 -8.01 -6.65 -18.10
N VAL A 100 -8.38 -5.79 -19.06
CA VAL A 100 -9.46 -6.08 -20.02
C VAL A 100 -9.08 -7.25 -20.92
N SER A 101 -7.93 -7.15 -21.61
CA SER A 101 -7.50 -8.20 -22.55
C SER A 101 -7.22 -9.53 -21.84
N GLY A 102 -6.65 -9.50 -20.63
CA GLY A 102 -6.45 -10.71 -19.82
C GLY A 102 -7.78 -11.40 -19.46
N THR A 103 -8.81 -10.61 -19.16
CA THR A 103 -10.15 -11.13 -18.85
C THR A 103 -10.84 -11.73 -20.07
N GLU A 104 -10.82 -11.04 -21.21
CA GLU A 104 -11.39 -11.55 -22.48
C GLU A 104 -10.81 -12.92 -22.84
N ASN A 105 -9.48 -13.05 -22.81
CA ASN A 105 -8.77 -14.30 -23.08
C ASN A 105 -9.17 -15.43 -22.12
N LEU A 106 -9.33 -15.13 -20.83
CA LEU A 106 -9.74 -16.13 -19.83
C LEU A 106 -11.18 -16.61 -20.06
N LEU A 107 -12.09 -15.70 -20.40
CA LEU A 107 -13.48 -16.02 -20.68
C LEU A 107 -13.62 -16.87 -21.96
N GLU A 108 -12.93 -16.51 -23.04
CA GLU A 108 -12.94 -17.28 -24.29
C GLU A 108 -12.44 -18.71 -24.08
N ARG A 109 -11.33 -18.88 -23.35
CA ARG A 109 -10.81 -20.20 -22.99
C ARG A 109 -11.80 -21.03 -22.16
N HIS A 110 -12.51 -20.39 -21.25
CA HIS A 110 -13.49 -21.07 -20.40
C HIS A 110 -14.68 -21.57 -21.23
N VAL A 111 -15.20 -20.73 -22.14
CA VAL A 111 -16.27 -21.12 -23.08
C VAL A 111 -15.82 -22.29 -23.96
N GLN A 112 -14.60 -22.24 -24.50
CA GLN A 112 -14.07 -23.32 -25.35
C GLN A 112 -13.95 -24.66 -24.59
N THR A 113 -13.51 -24.62 -23.33
CA THR A 113 -13.37 -25.82 -22.49
C THR A 113 -14.72 -26.43 -22.11
N ALA A 114 -15.75 -25.61 -21.94
CA ALA A 114 -17.10 -26.06 -21.58
C ALA A 114 -17.88 -26.72 -22.73
N VAL A 115 -17.40 -26.57 -23.97
CA VAL A 115 -18.02 -27.11 -25.19
C VAL A 115 -17.34 -28.42 -25.66
N GLN A 116 -16.24 -28.82 -25.03
CA GLN A 116 -15.54 -30.10 -25.27
C GLN A 116 -15.94 -31.16 -24.25
#